data_AF-A0A1Y3EQC8-F1
#
_entry.id   AF-A0A1Y3EQC8-F1
#
_cell.length_a   1.000
_cell.length_b   1.000
_cell.length_c   1.000
_cell.angle_alpha   90.00
_cell.angle_beta   90.00
_cell.angle_gamma   90.00
#
_symmetry.space_group_name_H-M   'P 1'
#
loop_
_entity.id
_entity.type
_entity.pdbx_description
1 polymer ?
#
loop_
_entity_poly.entity_id
_entity_poly.type
_entity_poly.pdbx_seq_one_letter_code
_entity_poly.pdbx_strand_id
1 'polypeptide(L)'
;KYQAKDDQLLNILREISEEYEGRNEIPKILIFVSRKRMADIVSMELLNNGFKSTSIHGDREQYEREKALRNFKQGKANVLVATDVAARGLDIAGVDYVINFDMPKCVDDYVHRIGRTGRVGNPGRAISFFSWRDDQAIAKDLADMLQRCGQDVPNFLLSDTDDDV
;
A
#
# COMPACT_ATOMS: atom_id res chain seq x y z
N LYS A 1 -1.59 8.59 -16.40
CA LYS A 1 -2.35 7.92 -15.32
C LYS A 1 -1.43 7.25 -14.30
N TYR A 2 -0.47 6.41 -14.72
CA TYR A 2 0.52 5.82 -13.80
C TYR A 2 1.57 6.80 -13.34
N GLN A 3 2.16 7.58 -14.26
CA GLN A 3 3.23 8.52 -13.92
C GLN A 3 2.87 9.52 -12.80
N ALA A 4 1.65 10.07 -12.80
CA ALA A 4 1.21 10.96 -11.71
C ALA A 4 1.07 10.24 -10.35
N LYS A 5 0.58 8.98 -10.34
CA LYS A 5 0.54 8.16 -9.12
C LYS A 5 1.95 7.77 -8.66
N ASP A 6 2.86 7.52 -9.59
CA ASP A 6 4.26 7.19 -9.30
C ASP A 6 4.96 8.38 -8.62
N ASP A 7 4.79 9.60 -9.15
CA ASP A 7 5.33 10.83 -8.53
C ASP A 7 4.76 11.07 -7.13
N GLN A 8 3.44 10.90 -6.96
CA GLN A 8 2.79 10.99 -5.65
C GLN A 8 3.31 9.93 -4.67
N LEU A 9 3.50 8.69 -5.13
CA LEU A 9 4.06 7.62 -4.33
C LEU A 9 5.48 7.96 -3.87
N LEU A 10 6.33 8.44 -4.78
CA LEU A 10 7.69 8.84 -4.44
C LEU A 10 7.72 9.97 -3.40
N ASN A 11 6.83 10.96 -3.51
CA ASN A 11 6.73 12.02 -2.51
C ASN A 11 6.31 11.49 -1.14
N ILE A 12 5.29 10.62 -1.08
CA ILE A 12 4.88 9.95 0.17
C ILE A 12 6.05 9.17 0.79
N LEU A 13 6.83 8.44 -0.01
CA LEU A 13 7.95 7.66 0.49
C LEU A 13 9.12 8.54 0.97
N ARG A 14 9.32 9.71 0.36
CA ARG A 14 10.29 10.72 0.83
C ARG A 14 9.85 11.31 2.17
N GLU A 15 8.60 11.72 2.31
CA GLU A 15 8.03 12.20 3.59
C GLU A 15 8.16 11.16 4.70
N ILE A 16 7.87 9.89 4.40
CA ILE A 16 8.07 8.78 5.36
C ILE A 16 9.55 8.64 5.72
N SER A 17 10.46 8.78 4.75
CA SER A 17 11.90 8.67 5.02
C SER A 17 12.40 9.82 5.91
N GLU A 18 11.92 11.04 5.68
CA GLU A 18 12.19 12.22 6.51
C GLU A 18 11.65 12.06 7.94
N GLU A 19 10.45 11.49 8.11
CA GLU A 19 9.87 11.20 9.43
C GLU A 19 10.78 10.28 10.28
N TYR A 20 11.53 9.39 9.62
CA TYR A 20 12.44 8.44 10.25
C TYR A 20 13.91 8.89 10.26
N GLU A 21 14.23 10.07 9.71
CA GLU A 21 15.58 10.59 9.72
C GLU A 21 16.07 10.80 11.17
N GLY A 22 17.29 10.34 11.47
CA GLY A 22 17.85 10.36 12.82
C GLY A 22 17.30 9.29 13.77
N ARG A 23 16.32 8.47 13.36
CA ARG A 23 15.89 7.28 14.11
C ARG A 23 16.79 6.10 13.78
N ASN A 24 16.97 5.17 14.71
CA ASN A 24 17.70 3.92 14.46
C ASN A 24 16.78 2.81 13.89
N GLU A 25 15.74 3.22 13.16
CA GLU A 25 14.67 2.37 12.66
C GLU A 25 14.42 2.67 11.19
N ILE A 26 14.08 1.64 10.40
CA ILE A 26 13.71 1.78 9.00
C ILE A 26 12.25 1.33 8.86
N PRO A 27 11.36 2.17 8.33
CA PRO A 27 9.96 1.83 8.21
C PRO A 27 9.76 0.70 7.19
N LYS A 28 8.95 -0.28 7.56
CA LYS A 28 8.48 -1.35 6.68
C LYS A 28 7.20 -0.90 6.00
N ILE A 29 7.21 -0.92 4.68
CA ILE A 29 6.13 -0.41 3.83
C ILE A 29 5.64 -1.53 2.93
N LEU A 30 4.33 -1.79 2.97
CA LEU A 30 3.66 -2.74 2.09
C LEU A 30 2.78 -1.99 1.10
N ILE A 31 3.06 -2.14 -0.19
CA ILE A 31 2.34 -1.48 -1.27
C ILE A 31 1.50 -2.52 -2.01
N PHE A 32 0.19 -2.32 -2.08
CA PHE A 32 -0.72 -3.17 -2.83
C PHE A 32 -1.02 -2.61 -4.22
N VAL A 33 -0.87 -3.46 -5.23
CA VAL A 33 -1.23 -3.19 -6.63
C VAL A 33 -2.16 -4.29 -7.16
N SER A 34 -3.01 -3.98 -8.13
CA SER A 34 -3.98 -4.95 -8.66
C SER A 34 -3.38 -5.92 -9.66
N ARG A 35 -2.33 -5.53 -10.40
CA ARG A 35 -1.80 -6.30 -11.54
C ARG A 35 -0.38 -6.77 -11.28
N LYS A 36 -0.11 -8.04 -11.64
CA LYS A 36 1.19 -8.70 -11.46
C LYS A 36 2.35 -7.90 -12.07
N ARG A 37 2.21 -7.52 -13.35
CA ARG A 37 3.19 -6.68 -14.06
C ARG A 37 3.41 -5.32 -13.38
N MET A 38 2.39 -4.75 -12.75
CA MET A 38 2.52 -3.47 -12.06
C MET A 38 3.37 -3.61 -10.80
N ALA A 39 3.35 -4.77 -10.13
CA ALA A 39 4.19 -4.99 -8.95
C ALA A 39 5.68 -4.86 -9.28
N ASP A 40 6.09 -5.40 -10.43
CA ASP A 40 7.47 -5.29 -10.91
C ASP A 40 7.80 -3.87 -11.38
N ILE A 41 6.90 -3.23 -12.14
CA ILE A 41 7.11 -1.86 -12.64
C ILE A 41 7.29 -0.88 -11.47
N VAL A 42 6.38 -0.89 -10.51
CA VAL A 42 6.46 -0.02 -9.33
C VAL A 42 7.72 -0.33 -8.54
N SER A 43 8.02 -1.61 -8.27
CA SER A 43 9.24 -1.96 -7.54
C SER A 43 10.52 -1.50 -8.25
N MET A 44 10.57 -1.56 -9.58
CA MET A 44 11.71 -1.11 -10.37
C MET A 44 11.84 0.42 -10.33
N GLU A 45 10.73 1.14 -10.44
CA GLU A 45 10.71 2.61 -10.33
C GLU A 45 11.20 3.06 -8.96
N LEU A 46 10.77 2.40 -7.88
CA LEU A 46 11.25 2.66 -6.53
C LEU A 46 12.76 2.43 -6.40
N LEU A 47 13.28 1.34 -6.97
CA LEU A 47 14.73 1.05 -6.97
C LEU A 47 15.52 2.13 -7.72
N ASN A 48 15.03 2.59 -8.88
CA ASN A 48 15.67 3.66 -9.66
C ASN A 48 15.72 4.99 -8.91
N ASN A 49 14.78 5.22 -7.99
CA ASN A 49 14.71 6.41 -7.14
C ASN A 49 15.35 6.22 -5.76
N GLY A 50 16.11 5.13 -5.55
CA GLY A 50 16.91 4.91 -4.35
C GLY A 50 16.20 4.19 -3.19
N PHE A 51 14.95 3.76 -3.37
CA PHE A 51 14.22 2.99 -2.36
C PHE A 51 14.51 1.49 -2.49
N LYS A 52 14.82 0.83 -1.36
CA LYS A 52 15.09 -0.62 -1.34
C LYS A 52 13.78 -1.41 -1.41
N SER A 53 13.33 -1.68 -2.63
CA SER A 53 12.07 -2.37 -2.93
C SER A 53 12.26 -3.81 -3.42
N THR A 54 11.25 -4.65 -3.18
CA THR A 54 11.10 -5.98 -3.81
C THR A 54 9.62 -6.23 -4.14
N SER A 55 9.32 -7.17 -5.03
CA SER A 55 7.95 -7.47 -5.48
C SER A 55 7.55 -8.94 -5.23
N ILE A 56 6.26 -9.17 -4.97
CA ILE A 56 5.64 -10.50 -4.87
C ILE A 56 4.32 -10.52 -5.65
N HIS A 57 4.21 -11.41 -6.62
CA HIS A 57 2.98 -11.64 -7.39
C HIS A 57 2.88 -13.11 -7.83
N GLY A 58 1.72 -13.50 -8.35
CA GLY A 58 1.43 -14.91 -8.67
C GLY A 58 2.15 -15.50 -9.91
N ASP A 59 3.01 -14.75 -10.58
CA ASP A 59 3.87 -15.29 -11.66
C ASP A 59 5.30 -15.55 -11.16
N ARG A 60 5.62 -15.17 -9.91
CA ARG A 60 6.90 -15.50 -9.28
C ARG A 60 6.91 -16.94 -8.83
N GLU A 61 8.03 -17.61 -9.00
CA GLU A 61 8.22 -18.93 -8.44
C GLU A 61 8.22 -18.88 -6.91
N GLN A 62 7.83 -19.98 -6.26
CA GLN A 62 7.71 -20.04 -4.80
C GLN A 62 9.03 -19.64 -4.10
N TYR A 63 10.18 -20.07 -4.63
CA TYR A 63 11.49 -19.71 -4.06
C TYR A 63 11.78 -18.20 -4.16
N GLU A 64 11.33 -17.54 -5.24
CA GLU A 64 11.49 -16.09 -5.42
C GLU A 64 10.62 -15.33 -4.41
N ARG A 65 9.38 -15.79 -4.22
CA ARG A 65 8.44 -15.21 -3.23
C ARG A 65 9.02 -15.30 -1.82
N GLU A 66 9.58 -16.46 -1.46
CA GLU A 66 10.22 -16.66 -0.16
C GLU A 66 11.49 -15.82 0.02
N LYS A 67 12.29 -15.66 -1.05
CA LYS A 67 13.47 -14.80 -1.04
C LYS A 67 13.09 -13.32 -0.86
N ALA A 68 12.10 -12.83 -1.59
CA ALA A 68 11.58 -11.47 -1.47
C ALA A 68 11.04 -11.22 -0.05
N LEU A 69 10.23 -12.13 0.49
CA LEU A 69 9.69 -12.03 1.84
C LEU A 69 10.80 -12.04 2.90
N ARG A 70 11.82 -12.89 2.75
CA ARG A 70 12.98 -12.93 3.65
C ARG A 70 13.76 -11.63 3.62
N ASN A 71 14.02 -11.07 2.44
CA ASN A 71 14.70 -9.79 2.29
C ASN A 71 13.91 -8.65 2.95
N PHE A 72 12.58 -8.66 2.81
CA PHE A 72 11.70 -7.70 3.46
C PHE A 72 11.73 -7.82 4.98
N LYS A 73 11.58 -9.04 5.51
CA LYS A 73 11.62 -9.30 6.97
C LYS A 73 12.97 -8.91 7.59
N GLN A 74 14.08 -9.12 6.88
CA GLN A 74 15.44 -8.78 7.31
C GLN A 74 15.82 -7.31 7.09
N GLY A 75 14.95 -6.48 6.50
CA GLY A 75 15.24 -5.07 6.20
C GLY A 75 16.22 -4.85 5.05
N LYS A 76 16.57 -5.89 4.27
CA LYS A 76 17.37 -5.75 3.04
C LYS A 76 16.59 -4.99 1.96
N ALA A 77 15.29 -5.22 1.93
CA ALA A 77 14.30 -4.34 1.32
C ALA A 77 13.37 -3.87 2.44
N ASN A 78 13.01 -2.60 2.44
CA ASN A 78 12.04 -2.07 3.41
C ASN A 78 10.71 -1.68 2.74
N VAL A 79 10.63 -1.80 1.41
CA VAL A 79 9.38 -1.71 0.65
C VAL A 79 9.09 -3.05 -0.01
N LEU A 80 7.87 -3.55 0.16
CA LEU A 80 7.36 -4.74 -0.51
C LEU A 80 6.15 -4.37 -1.35
N VAL A 81 6.22 -4.59 -2.67
CA VAL A 81 5.11 -4.38 -3.60
C VAL A 81 4.42 -5.70 -3.90
N ALA A 82 3.12 -5.82 -3.67
CA ALA A 82 2.43 -7.10 -3.79
C ALA A 82 1.03 -7.00 -4.41
N THR A 83 0.58 -8.10 -5.01
CA THR A 83 -0.84 -8.31 -5.33
C THR A 83 -1.55 -9.04 -4.19
N ASP A 84 -2.87 -8.87 -4.07
CA ASP A 84 -3.68 -9.52 -3.02
C ASP A 84 -3.50 -11.04 -2.97
N VAL A 85 -3.60 -11.68 -4.14
CA VAL A 85 -3.47 -13.14 -4.27
C VAL A 85 -2.11 -13.62 -3.75
N ALA A 86 -1.06 -12.84 -4.01
CA ALA A 86 0.28 -13.25 -3.63
C ALA A 86 0.61 -12.94 -2.16
N ALA A 87 -0.07 -11.96 -1.56
CA ALA A 87 0.03 -11.63 -0.14
C ALA A 87 -0.84 -12.53 0.77
N ARG A 88 -1.94 -13.10 0.25
CA ARG A 88 -2.76 -14.07 0.99
C ARG A 88 -1.93 -15.30 1.35
N GLY A 89 -1.99 -15.69 2.62
CA GLY A 89 -1.21 -16.81 3.17
C GLY A 89 0.26 -16.47 3.48
N LEU A 90 0.73 -15.26 3.20
CA LEU A 90 2.04 -14.80 3.67
C LEU A 90 1.92 -14.11 5.03
N ASP A 91 2.80 -14.48 5.95
CA ASP A 91 2.95 -13.81 7.24
C ASP A 91 3.69 -12.47 7.06
N ILE A 92 2.97 -11.46 6.56
CA ILE A 92 3.41 -10.06 6.38
C ILE A 92 2.53 -9.18 7.27
N ALA A 93 2.78 -9.16 8.57
CA ALA A 93 2.00 -8.33 9.48
C ALA A 93 2.93 -7.59 10.46
N GLY A 94 2.47 -6.44 10.95
CA GLY A 94 3.31 -5.50 11.70
C GLY A 94 4.23 -4.70 10.79
N VAL A 95 3.73 -4.29 9.62
CA VAL A 95 4.38 -3.24 8.82
C VAL A 95 3.98 -1.87 9.37
N ASP A 96 4.82 -0.85 9.21
CA ASP A 96 4.56 0.50 9.71
C ASP A 96 3.56 1.24 8.80
N TYR A 97 3.66 1.00 7.49
CA TYR A 97 2.78 1.59 6.49
C TYR A 97 2.19 0.55 5.55
N VAL A 98 0.90 0.70 5.25
CA VAL A 98 0.23 0.05 4.11
C VAL A 98 -0.16 1.12 3.10
N ILE A 99 0.20 0.93 1.84
CA ILE A 99 -0.18 1.83 0.75
C ILE A 99 -1.01 1.04 -0.27
N ASN A 100 -2.27 1.42 -0.46
CA ASN A 100 -3.10 0.92 -1.54
C ASN A 100 -2.84 1.78 -2.79
N PHE A 101 -1.87 1.37 -3.61
CA PHE A 101 -1.57 2.06 -4.87
C PHE A 101 -2.73 1.93 -5.87
N ASP A 102 -3.29 0.72 -5.94
CA ASP A 102 -4.57 0.46 -6.58
C ASP A 102 -5.60 0.11 -5.51
N MET A 103 -6.79 0.72 -5.57
CA MET A 103 -7.83 0.47 -4.59
C MET A 103 -8.43 -0.94 -4.77
N PRO A 104 -8.71 -1.68 -3.67
CA PRO A 104 -9.39 -2.95 -3.77
C PRO A 104 -10.83 -2.73 -4.25
N LYS A 105 -11.46 -3.79 -4.74
CA LYS A 105 -12.81 -3.71 -5.32
C LYS A 105 -13.95 -3.78 -4.30
N CYS A 106 -13.66 -4.17 -3.06
CA CYS A 106 -14.62 -4.17 -1.97
C CYS A 106 -13.94 -3.79 -0.64
N VAL A 107 -14.76 -3.35 0.32
CA VAL A 107 -14.29 -2.89 1.62
C VAL A 107 -13.68 -4.02 2.47
N ASP A 108 -14.12 -5.26 2.29
CA ASP A 108 -13.54 -6.41 3.02
C ASP A 108 -12.07 -6.61 2.66
N ASP A 109 -11.73 -6.55 1.37
CA ASP A 109 -10.34 -6.62 0.91
C ASP A 109 -9.55 -5.40 1.39
N TYR A 110 -10.15 -4.21 1.43
CA TYR A 110 -9.53 -3.02 2.04
C TYR A 110 -9.13 -3.27 3.48
N VAL A 111 -10.06 -3.77 4.31
CA VAL A 111 -9.82 -4.10 5.72
C VAL A 111 -8.71 -5.15 5.86
N HIS A 112 -8.71 -6.20 5.04
CA HIS A 112 -7.66 -7.22 5.05
C HIS A 112 -6.27 -6.69 4.70
N ARG A 113 -6.19 -5.71 3.79
CA ARG A 113 -4.94 -5.04 3.41
C ARG A 113 -4.44 -4.13 4.53
N ILE A 114 -5.28 -3.24 5.05
CA ILE A 114 -4.84 -2.30 6.10
C ILE A 114 -4.58 -3.01 7.43
N GLY A 115 -5.21 -4.16 7.68
CA GLY A 115 -4.92 -5.02 8.83
C GLY A 115 -3.51 -5.64 8.85
N ARG A 116 -2.66 -5.33 7.86
CA ARG A 116 -1.22 -5.67 7.87
C ARG A 116 -0.41 -4.69 8.72
N THR A 117 -0.93 -3.50 8.97
CA THR A 117 -0.36 -2.49 9.87
C THR A 117 -1.18 -2.36 11.16
N GLY A 118 -0.68 -1.60 12.13
CA GLY A 118 -1.36 -1.30 13.38
C GLY A 118 -1.41 -2.51 14.33
N ARG A 119 -0.50 -2.57 15.30
CA ARG A 119 -0.48 -3.59 16.36
C ARG A 119 -0.42 -2.94 17.73
N VAL A 120 -0.73 -3.71 18.78
CA VAL A 120 -0.65 -3.24 20.16
C VAL A 120 0.74 -2.63 20.42
N GLY A 121 0.78 -1.34 20.78
CA GLY A 121 2.01 -0.59 21.04
C GLY A 121 2.64 0.10 19.83
N ASN A 122 2.31 -0.31 18.60
CA ASN A 122 2.86 0.26 17.36
C ASN A 122 1.71 0.74 16.45
N PRO A 123 1.37 2.05 16.48
CA PRO A 123 0.37 2.60 15.59
C PRO A 123 0.82 2.45 14.14
N GLY A 124 -0.12 2.07 13.28
CA GLY A 124 0.11 1.85 11.86
C GLY A 124 -0.57 2.91 11.02
N ARG A 125 -0.05 3.19 9.82
CA ARG A 125 -0.67 4.14 8.88
C ARG A 125 -1.07 3.46 7.58
N ALA A 126 -2.29 3.71 7.14
CA ALA A 126 -2.80 3.25 5.85
C ALA A 126 -3.03 4.45 4.92
N ILE A 127 -2.47 4.41 3.72
CA ILE A 127 -2.60 5.45 2.68
C ILE A 127 -3.22 4.81 1.45
N SER A 128 -4.10 5.53 0.75
CA SER A 128 -4.90 4.94 -0.32
C SER A 128 -5.09 5.91 -1.48
N PHE A 129 -4.69 5.50 -2.68
CA PHE A 129 -4.94 6.27 -3.90
C PHE A 129 -6.31 5.94 -4.47
N PHE A 130 -7.21 6.91 -4.45
CA PHE A 130 -8.57 6.78 -4.94
C PHE A 130 -8.76 7.54 -6.25
N SER A 131 -9.54 6.99 -7.17
CA SER A 131 -10.04 7.70 -8.34
C SER A 131 -11.50 7.38 -8.57
N TRP A 132 -12.34 8.41 -8.64
CA TRP A 132 -13.78 8.26 -8.92
C TRP A 132 -14.07 7.42 -10.16
N ARG A 133 -13.29 7.62 -11.23
CA ARG A 133 -13.42 6.84 -12.47
C ARG A 133 -13.29 5.33 -12.28
N ASP A 134 -12.41 4.87 -11.39
CA ASP A 134 -12.06 3.44 -11.27
C ASP A 134 -12.61 2.79 -9.99
N ASP A 135 -12.88 3.59 -8.96
CA ASP A 135 -13.07 3.16 -7.58
C ASP A 135 -14.43 3.62 -6.99
N GLN A 136 -15.31 4.23 -7.79
CA GLN A 136 -16.66 4.63 -7.36
C GLN A 136 -17.42 3.51 -6.62
N ALA A 137 -17.25 2.26 -7.06
CA ALA A 137 -17.98 1.12 -6.50
C ALA A 137 -17.69 0.84 -5.01
N ILE A 138 -16.50 1.20 -4.49
CA ILE A 138 -16.13 1.02 -3.08
C ILE A 138 -16.43 2.28 -2.23
N ALA A 139 -16.71 3.42 -2.86
CA ALA A 139 -16.74 4.73 -2.20
C ALA A 139 -17.69 4.78 -0.99
N LYS A 140 -18.94 4.35 -1.16
CA LYS A 140 -19.95 4.36 -0.10
C LYS A 140 -19.56 3.46 1.07
N ASP A 141 -19.21 2.21 0.79
CA ASP A 141 -18.83 1.24 1.82
C ASP A 141 -17.55 1.68 2.56
N LEU A 142 -16.62 2.33 1.86
CA LEU A 142 -15.42 2.92 2.43
C LEU A 142 -15.77 4.09 3.36
N ALA A 143 -16.63 5.01 2.94
CA ALA A 143 -17.08 6.14 3.74
C ALA A 143 -17.78 5.68 5.03
N ASP A 144 -18.71 4.73 4.91
CA ASP A 144 -19.41 4.14 6.04
C ASP A 144 -18.44 3.46 7.03
N MET A 145 -17.43 2.75 6.51
CA MET A 145 -16.41 2.11 7.34
C MET A 145 -15.54 3.14 8.07
N LEU A 146 -15.06 4.18 7.38
CA LEU A 146 -14.26 5.25 7.98
C LEU A 146 -15.03 5.94 9.11
N GLN A 147 -16.30 6.28 8.87
CA GLN A 147 -17.16 6.89 9.87
C GLN A 147 -17.35 6.00 11.10
N ARG A 148 -17.63 4.70 10.89
CA ARG A 148 -17.79 3.72 11.99
C ARG A 148 -16.51 3.54 12.82
N CYS A 149 -15.35 3.71 12.19
CA CYS A 149 -14.04 3.65 12.85
C CYS A 149 -13.62 5.00 13.49
N GLY A 150 -14.48 6.03 13.44
CA GLY A 150 -14.17 7.36 13.97
C GLY A 150 -13.03 8.06 13.23
N GLN A 151 -12.79 7.70 11.96
CA GLN A 151 -11.84 8.38 11.09
C GLN A 151 -12.51 9.58 10.42
N ASP A 152 -11.71 10.59 10.08
CA ASP A 152 -12.17 11.69 9.23
C ASP A 152 -12.52 11.13 7.84
N VAL A 153 -13.75 11.35 7.40
CA VAL A 153 -14.20 10.95 6.07
C VAL A 153 -13.89 12.10 5.11
N PRO A 154 -13.04 11.89 4.08
CA PRO A 154 -12.81 12.89 3.07
C PRO A 154 -14.13 13.34 2.42
N ASN A 155 -14.32 14.66 2.26
CA ASN A 155 -15.56 15.22 1.69
C ASN A 155 -15.88 14.64 0.31
N PHE A 156 -14.86 14.39 -0.51
CA PHE A 156 -15.03 13.78 -1.83
C PHE A 156 -15.56 12.35 -1.77
N LEU A 157 -15.66 11.67 -0.62
CA LEU A 157 -16.32 10.36 -0.51
C LEU A 157 -17.79 10.49 -0.07
N LEU A 158 -18.21 11.69 0.34
CA LEU A 158 -19.57 12.00 0.77
C LEU A 158 -20.42 12.57 -0.36
N SER A 159 -19.80 13.16 -1.39
CA SER A 159 -20.49 13.52 -2.63
C SER A 159 -20.61 12.28 -3.51
N ASP A 160 -21.77 12.04 -4.12
CA ASP A 160 -21.98 10.93 -5.05
C ASP A 160 -21.31 11.18 -6.43
N THR A 161 -20.50 12.25 -6.54
CA THR A 161 -19.94 12.77 -7.79
C THR A 161 -18.52 13.30 -7.62
N ASP A 162 -17.73 13.18 -8.70
CA ASP A 162 -16.40 13.77 -8.83
C ASP A 162 -16.55 15.32 -8.88
N ASP A 163 -16.33 16.01 -7.76
CA ASP A 163 -16.49 17.47 -7.67
C ASP A 163 -15.35 18.25 -8.37
N ASP A 164 -14.39 17.53 -8.99
CA ASP A 164 -13.19 18.07 -9.65
C ASP A 164 -13.26 18.08 -11.21
N VAL A 165 -14.46 18.12 -11.81
CA VAL A 165 -14.64 18.28 -13.28
C VAL A 165 -15.00 19.71 -13.67
#